data_AF-A0A7G4RK53-F1
#
_entry.id   AF-A0A7G4RK53-F1
#
_cell.length_a   1.000
_cell.length_b   1.000
_cell.length_c   1.000
_cell.angle_alpha   90.00
_cell.angle_beta   90.00
_cell.angle_gamma   90.00
#
_symmetry.space_group_name_H-M   'P 1'
#
loop_
_entity.id
_entity.type
_entity.pdbx_description
1 polymer ?
#
loop_
_entity_poly.entity_id
_entity_poly.type
_entity_poly.pdbx_seq_one_letter_code
_entity_poly.pdbx_strand_id
1 'polypeptide(L)'
;MTRLEELIYSLTAVIVRYHDSQPKVKKLVTDTDEELLREKSLIRAKEIIQNKDVHFKIRLNELIKQCSDSGRRPFLYYILNEITSLNTLLNQKNSLEPTKLEEYKNQIFQVLVDLKVLLETPKHKTYRMTYSQDEESKEMTIALSGLKNDGYLGGELCNSGDILNDSVLKRFNITTQTSNARISDIAEQICTEHQHTLLVAELSEKNAALNKLNSEQEQELELLSTENKEAEKKLLSFTAKERTAIYVSYILFKQMQAKEEKQQKVIEQQQNTIGELRQQISELTHSGSKSSNHRFYTPAI
;
A
#
# COMPACT_ATOMS: atom_id res chain seq x y z
N MET A 1 0.63 -21.09 5.68
CA MET A 1 -0.13 -21.37 6.92
C MET A 1 0.75 -20.88 8.04
N THR A 2 0.31 -19.87 8.79
CA THR A 2 1.12 -19.28 9.86
C THR A 2 1.11 -20.18 11.10
N ARG A 3 2.10 -20.05 11.98
CA ARG A 3 2.08 -20.75 13.27
C ARG A 3 0.91 -20.35 14.18
N LEU A 4 0.34 -19.17 13.98
CA LEU A 4 -0.90 -18.76 14.66
C LEU A 4 -2.10 -19.59 14.19
N GLU A 5 -2.25 -19.79 12.88
CA GLU A 5 -3.27 -20.71 12.33
C GLU A 5 -3.08 -22.13 12.86
N GLU A 6 -1.84 -22.59 12.92
CA GLU A 6 -1.50 -23.90 13.47
C GLU A 6 -1.92 -24.03 14.95
N LEU A 7 -1.71 -22.99 15.77
CA LEU A 7 -2.12 -22.99 17.17
C LEU A 7 -3.64 -23.06 17.30
N ILE A 8 -4.37 -22.24 16.52
CA ILE A 8 -5.84 -22.22 16.51
C ILE A 8 -6.41 -23.58 16.10
N TYR A 9 -5.88 -24.19 15.04
CA TYR A 9 -6.35 -25.50 14.59
C TYR A 9 -5.98 -26.60 15.59
N SER A 10 -4.83 -26.50 16.25
CA SER A 10 -4.40 -27.45 17.29
C SER A 10 -5.30 -27.40 18.52
N LEU A 11 -5.64 -26.20 19.00
CA LEU A 11 -6.62 -26.01 20.08
C LEU A 11 -8.01 -26.50 19.68
N THR A 12 -8.43 -26.23 18.44
CA THR A 12 -9.71 -26.71 17.91
C THR A 12 -9.75 -28.23 17.84
N ALA A 13 -8.64 -28.87 17.45
CA ALA A 13 -8.51 -30.31 17.42
C ALA A 13 -8.64 -30.96 18.81
N VAL A 14 -8.28 -30.26 19.89
CA VAL A 14 -8.52 -30.73 21.27
C VAL A 14 -10.01 -30.92 21.53
N ILE A 15 -10.85 -29.96 21.13
CA ILE A 15 -12.31 -30.07 21.30
C ILE A 15 -12.87 -31.21 20.44
N VAL A 16 -12.43 -31.33 19.19
CA VAL A 16 -12.86 -32.39 18.25
C VAL A 16 -12.49 -33.77 18.78
N ARG A 17 -11.22 -34.00 19.14
CA ARG A 17 -10.75 -35.29 19.66
C ARG A 17 -11.40 -35.63 20.99
N TYR A 18 -11.59 -34.65 21.87
CA TYR A 18 -12.26 -34.89 23.14
C TYR A 18 -13.71 -35.30 22.94
N HIS A 19 -14.43 -34.61 22.04
CA HIS A 19 -15.77 -35.01 21.62
C HIS A 19 -15.78 -36.45 21.11
N ASP A 20 -14.94 -36.78 20.13
CA ASP A 20 -14.93 -38.10 19.50
C ASP A 20 -14.49 -39.25 20.43
N SER A 21 -13.83 -38.92 21.55
CA SER A 21 -13.52 -39.89 22.61
C SER A 21 -14.73 -40.25 23.49
N GLN A 22 -15.85 -39.51 23.41
CA GLN A 22 -17.04 -39.77 24.21
C GLN A 22 -17.85 -40.96 23.66
N PRO A 23 -18.41 -41.83 24.52
CA PRO A 23 -19.02 -43.09 24.10
C PRO A 23 -20.37 -42.95 23.37
N LYS A 24 -21.08 -41.81 23.51
CA LYS A 24 -22.45 -41.62 23.01
C LYS A 24 -22.59 -40.53 21.95
N VAL A 25 -21.48 -40.07 21.36
CA VAL A 25 -21.51 -39.05 20.33
C VAL A 25 -21.29 -39.64 18.93
N LYS A 26 -21.81 -38.97 17.91
CA LYS A 26 -21.49 -39.29 16.52
C LYS A 26 -20.09 -38.74 16.24
N LYS A 27 -19.09 -39.62 16.21
CA LYS A 27 -17.69 -39.25 15.94
C LYS A 27 -17.58 -38.50 14.61
N LEU A 28 -16.79 -37.42 14.63
CA LEU A 28 -16.48 -36.62 13.44
C LEU A 28 -15.35 -37.25 12.64
N VAL A 29 -14.39 -37.88 13.33
CA VAL A 29 -13.27 -38.60 12.75
C VAL A 29 -13.25 -40.02 13.31
N THR A 30 -13.08 -40.99 12.42
CA THR A 30 -13.02 -42.41 12.78
C THR A 30 -11.84 -43.05 12.11
N ASP A 31 -10.79 -43.30 12.89
CA ASP A 31 -9.59 -44.02 12.44
C ASP A 31 -9.04 -44.86 13.59
N THR A 32 -8.39 -45.96 13.23
CA THR A 32 -7.78 -46.91 14.19
C THR A 32 -6.31 -46.58 14.44
N ASP A 33 -5.66 -45.93 13.47
CA ASP A 33 -4.28 -45.46 13.58
C ASP A 33 -4.24 -44.09 14.27
N GLU A 34 -3.44 -43.95 15.33
CA GLU A 34 -3.35 -42.74 16.14
C GLU A 34 -2.71 -41.55 15.40
N GLU A 35 -1.78 -41.78 14.47
CA GLU A 35 -1.17 -40.70 13.69
C GLU A 35 -2.17 -40.17 12.66
N LEU A 36 -2.85 -41.07 11.93
CA LEU A 36 -3.90 -40.69 10.98
C LEU A 36 -5.09 -40.03 11.69
N LEU A 37 -5.44 -40.50 12.89
CA LEU A 37 -6.49 -39.88 13.70
C LEU A 37 -6.14 -38.44 14.05
N ARG A 38 -4.88 -38.15 14.42
CA ARG A 38 -4.41 -36.78 14.71
C ARG A 38 -4.48 -35.90 13.47
N GLU A 39 -3.97 -36.38 12.33
CA GLU A 39 -3.97 -35.63 11.08
C GLU A 39 -5.38 -35.30 10.62
N LYS A 40 -6.28 -36.28 10.62
CA LYS A 40 -7.69 -36.08 10.23
C LYS A 40 -8.45 -35.21 11.21
N SER A 41 -8.16 -35.31 12.51
CA SER A 41 -8.71 -34.39 13.51
C SER A 41 -8.30 -32.95 13.25
N LEU A 42 -7.06 -32.73 12.81
CA LEU A 42 -6.58 -31.42 12.44
C LEU A 42 -7.23 -30.90 11.16
N ILE A 43 -7.35 -31.74 10.13
CA ILE A 43 -8.07 -31.39 8.90
C ILE A 43 -9.50 -30.97 9.26
N ARG A 44 -10.16 -31.74 10.11
CA ARG A 44 -11.52 -31.42 10.55
C ARG A 44 -11.59 -30.12 11.37
N ALA A 45 -10.59 -29.86 12.21
CA ALA A 45 -10.47 -28.60 12.93
C ALA A 45 -10.33 -27.40 11.98
N LYS A 46 -9.49 -27.53 10.94
CA LYS A 46 -9.33 -26.52 9.89
C LYS A 46 -10.65 -26.26 9.16
N GLU A 47 -11.36 -27.31 8.77
CA GLU A 47 -12.68 -27.20 8.12
C GLU A 47 -13.71 -26.47 8.99
N ILE A 48 -13.69 -26.70 10.31
CA ILE A 48 -14.61 -26.01 11.24
C ILE A 48 -14.28 -24.52 11.33
N ILE A 49 -12.99 -24.15 11.40
CA ILE A 49 -12.59 -22.74 11.51
C ILE A 49 -12.82 -21.99 10.20
N GLN A 50 -12.58 -22.62 9.05
CA GLN A 50 -12.71 -21.99 7.73
C GLN A 50 -14.15 -22.01 7.18
N ASN A 51 -15.11 -22.61 7.89
CA ASN A 51 -16.49 -22.72 7.44
C ASN A 51 -17.17 -21.34 7.35
N LYS A 52 -17.75 -21.03 6.18
CA LYS A 52 -18.45 -19.75 5.93
C LYS A 52 -19.95 -19.80 6.28
N ASP A 53 -20.54 -20.98 6.31
CA ASP A 53 -21.99 -21.17 6.52
C ASP A 53 -22.34 -21.18 8.01
N VAL A 54 -21.49 -21.80 8.84
CA VAL A 54 -21.69 -21.91 10.28
C VAL A 54 -20.47 -21.37 11.01
N HIS A 55 -20.68 -20.34 11.83
CA HIS A 55 -19.62 -19.74 12.63
C HIS A 55 -19.01 -20.78 13.58
N PHE A 56 -17.67 -20.90 13.57
CA PHE A 56 -16.94 -21.92 14.33
C PHE A 56 -17.33 -21.96 15.82
N LYS A 57 -17.54 -20.80 16.45
CA LYS A 57 -17.97 -20.69 17.86
C LYS A 57 -19.28 -21.43 18.14
N ILE A 58 -20.25 -21.36 17.24
CA ILE A 58 -21.53 -22.08 17.35
C ILE A 58 -21.25 -23.57 17.25
N ARG A 59 -20.52 -23.97 16.21
CA ARG A 59 -20.23 -25.38 15.95
C ARG A 59 -19.47 -26.05 17.10
N LEU A 60 -18.42 -25.42 17.62
CA LEU A 60 -17.62 -25.95 18.72
C LEU A 60 -18.44 -26.00 20.02
N ASN A 61 -19.30 -25.02 20.28
CA ASN A 61 -20.20 -25.03 21.43
C ASN A 61 -21.17 -26.22 21.38
N GLU A 62 -21.72 -26.54 20.21
CA GLU A 62 -22.56 -27.74 20.02
C GLU A 62 -21.78 -29.03 20.36
N LEU A 63 -20.54 -29.17 19.90
CA LEU A 63 -19.71 -30.35 20.20
C LEU A 63 -19.45 -30.47 21.72
N ILE A 64 -19.15 -29.35 22.38
CA ILE A 64 -18.94 -29.34 23.84
C ILE A 64 -20.23 -29.75 24.57
N LYS A 65 -21.40 -29.29 24.12
CA LYS A 65 -22.70 -29.66 24.72
C LYS A 65 -23.03 -31.14 24.55
N GLN A 66 -22.62 -31.76 23.43
CA GLN A 66 -22.81 -33.19 23.17
C GLN A 66 -21.92 -34.08 24.05
N CYS A 67 -20.85 -33.54 24.63
CA CYS A 67 -20.00 -34.31 25.54
C CYS A 67 -20.74 -34.72 26.81
N SER A 68 -20.73 -36.02 27.12
CA SER A 68 -21.42 -36.58 28.30
C SER A 68 -20.75 -36.23 29.62
N ASP A 69 -19.43 -36.03 29.64
CA ASP A 69 -18.69 -35.63 30.83
C ASP A 69 -18.87 -34.13 31.12
N SER A 70 -19.60 -33.80 32.19
CA SER A 70 -19.78 -32.42 32.64
C SER A 70 -18.54 -31.83 33.31
N GLY A 71 -17.66 -32.66 33.88
CA GLY A 71 -16.48 -32.22 34.63
C GLY A 71 -15.41 -31.56 33.76
N ARG A 72 -15.33 -31.92 32.47
CA ARG A 72 -14.37 -31.35 31.52
C ARG A 72 -14.93 -30.24 30.62
N ARG A 73 -16.23 -29.96 30.68
CA ARG A 73 -16.84 -28.83 29.95
C ARG A 73 -16.19 -27.47 30.27
N PRO A 74 -15.86 -27.12 31.53
CA PRO A 74 -15.21 -25.86 31.84
C PRO A 74 -13.86 -25.70 31.12
N PHE A 75 -13.07 -26.76 31.04
CA PHE A 75 -11.81 -26.78 30.29
C PHE A 75 -12.04 -26.58 28.78
N LEU A 76 -13.03 -27.25 28.19
CA LEU A 76 -13.33 -27.08 26.77
C LEU A 76 -13.86 -25.68 26.43
N TYR A 77 -14.66 -25.08 27.32
CA TYR A 77 -15.11 -23.70 27.16
C TYR A 77 -13.97 -22.69 27.32
N TYR A 78 -12.99 -22.98 28.18
CA TYR A 78 -11.73 -22.23 28.22
C TYR A 78 -11.03 -22.29 26.87
N ILE A 79 -10.77 -23.48 26.32
CA ILE A 79 -10.14 -23.65 25.01
C ILE A 79 -10.94 -22.92 23.90
N LEU A 80 -12.28 -22.98 23.93
CA LEU A 80 -13.12 -22.24 22.99
C LEU A 80 -12.98 -20.72 23.10
N ASN A 81 -12.81 -20.19 24.31
CA ASN A 81 -12.54 -18.77 24.51
C ASN A 81 -11.19 -18.40 23.87
N GLU A 82 -10.15 -19.15 24.17
CA GLU A 82 -8.81 -18.92 23.62
C GLU A 82 -8.79 -19.01 22.08
N ILE A 83 -9.48 -19.98 21.50
CA ILE A 83 -9.68 -20.06 20.04
C ILE A 83 -10.37 -18.80 19.51
N THR A 84 -11.38 -18.29 20.23
CA THR A 84 -12.12 -17.10 19.81
C THR A 84 -11.22 -15.88 19.80
N SER A 85 -10.48 -15.63 20.88
CA SER A 85 -9.55 -14.49 21.01
C SER A 85 -8.37 -14.59 20.04
N LEU A 86 -7.84 -15.79 19.76
CA LEU A 86 -6.78 -15.93 18.76
C LEU A 86 -7.31 -15.76 17.33
N ASN A 87 -8.56 -16.15 17.09
CA ASN A 87 -9.18 -16.00 15.76
C ASN A 87 -9.55 -14.54 15.46
N THR A 88 -9.84 -13.69 16.45
CA THR A 88 -9.98 -12.24 16.20
C THR A 88 -8.67 -11.64 15.71
N LEU A 89 -7.54 -12.03 16.32
CA LEU A 89 -6.20 -11.66 15.88
C LEU A 89 -5.86 -12.18 14.47
N LEU A 90 -6.21 -13.43 14.18
CA LEU A 90 -5.96 -14.02 12.86
C LEU A 90 -6.69 -13.26 11.73
N ASN A 91 -7.90 -12.76 12.00
CA ASN A 91 -8.73 -12.05 11.03
C ASN A 91 -8.39 -10.55 10.89
N GLN A 92 -7.41 -10.06 11.65
CA GLN A 92 -6.97 -8.69 11.55
C GLN A 92 -6.29 -8.46 10.20
N LYS A 93 -6.67 -7.37 9.50
CA LYS A 93 -6.17 -7.06 8.15
C LYS A 93 -4.91 -6.21 8.15
N ASN A 94 -4.73 -5.43 9.22
CA ASN A 94 -3.66 -4.45 9.32
C ASN A 94 -2.62 -4.91 10.33
N SER A 95 -1.39 -4.50 10.11
CA SER A 95 -0.29 -4.69 11.04
C SER A 95 -0.60 -4.11 12.41
N LEU A 96 -0.10 -4.79 13.44
CA LEU A 96 -0.30 -4.41 14.83
C LEU A 96 0.63 -3.29 15.25
N GLU A 97 0.11 -2.42 16.12
CA GLU A 97 0.92 -1.50 16.90
C GLU A 97 1.85 -2.27 17.86
N PRO A 98 3.06 -1.76 18.16
CA PRO A 98 4.03 -2.47 19.00
C PRO A 98 3.50 -2.87 20.39
N THR A 99 2.67 -2.02 21.01
CA THR A 99 2.07 -2.29 22.32
C THR A 99 1.09 -3.45 22.25
N LYS A 100 0.19 -3.45 21.26
CA LYS A 100 -0.77 -4.54 21.03
C LYS A 100 -0.07 -5.84 20.68
N LEU A 101 1.00 -5.79 19.88
CA LEU A 101 1.81 -6.96 19.58
C LEU A 101 2.40 -7.58 20.85
N GLU A 102 2.90 -6.76 21.77
CA GLU A 102 3.45 -7.24 23.03
C GLU A 102 2.37 -7.84 23.96
N GLU A 103 1.18 -7.23 24.01
CA GLU A 103 0.01 -7.81 24.70
C GLU A 103 -0.32 -9.21 24.17
N TYR A 104 -0.32 -9.38 22.84
CA TYR A 104 -0.58 -10.68 22.22
C TYR A 104 0.52 -11.70 22.47
N LYS A 105 1.79 -11.29 22.46
CA LYS A 105 2.90 -12.18 22.84
C LYS A 105 2.70 -12.71 24.26
N ASN A 106 2.36 -11.82 25.19
CA ASN A 106 2.10 -12.18 26.58
C ASN A 106 0.88 -13.09 26.71
N GLN A 107 -0.17 -12.84 25.94
CA GLN A 107 -1.37 -13.68 25.91
C GLN A 107 -1.05 -15.12 25.45
N ILE A 108 -0.38 -15.29 24.31
CA ILE A 108 -0.01 -16.62 23.79
C ILE A 108 0.95 -17.32 24.75
N PHE A 109 1.93 -16.59 25.29
CA PHE A 109 2.83 -17.11 26.32
C PHE A 109 2.05 -17.65 27.53
N GLN A 110 1.13 -16.87 28.06
CA GLN A 110 0.33 -17.24 29.23
C GLN A 110 -0.52 -18.48 28.95
N VAL A 111 -1.17 -18.56 27.78
CA VAL A 111 -1.95 -19.74 27.38
C VAL A 111 -1.07 -20.99 27.36
N LEU A 112 0.11 -20.92 26.73
CA LEU A 112 1.01 -22.08 26.63
C LEU A 112 1.56 -22.51 28.00
N VAL A 113 1.90 -21.55 28.86
CA VAL A 113 2.33 -21.81 30.24
C VAL A 113 1.19 -22.44 31.05
N ASP A 114 -0.01 -21.89 30.99
CA ASP A 114 -1.15 -22.38 31.76
C ASP A 114 -1.54 -23.80 31.33
N LEU A 115 -1.54 -24.09 30.01
CA LEU A 115 -1.76 -25.44 29.50
C LEU A 115 -0.68 -26.42 29.96
N LYS A 116 0.59 -26.00 30.01
CA LYS A 116 1.69 -26.80 30.55
C LYS A 116 1.49 -27.10 32.04
N VAL A 117 1.20 -26.08 32.86
CA VAL A 117 1.00 -26.24 34.31
C VAL A 117 -0.22 -27.12 34.60
N LEU A 118 -1.28 -27.01 33.79
CA LEU A 118 -2.47 -27.85 33.93
C LEU A 118 -2.18 -29.34 33.70
N LEU A 119 -1.25 -29.68 32.79
CA LEU A 119 -0.76 -31.06 32.59
C LEU A 119 0.04 -31.60 33.77
N GLU A 120 0.74 -30.74 34.50
CA GLU A 120 1.52 -31.13 35.69
C GLU A 120 0.66 -31.23 36.95
N THR A 121 -0.49 -30.54 36.95
CA THR A 121 -1.42 -30.49 38.07
C THR A 121 -2.20 -31.81 38.20
N PRO A 122 -2.23 -32.44 39.40
CA PRO A 122 -3.06 -33.62 39.68
C PRO A 122 -4.56 -33.34 39.56
N LYS A 123 -5.36 -34.34 39.15
CA LYS A 123 -6.83 -34.25 38.99
C LYS A 123 -7.58 -33.72 40.21
N HIS A 124 -7.17 -34.11 41.41
CA HIS A 124 -7.80 -33.66 42.67
C HIS A 124 -7.44 -32.21 43.03
N LYS A 125 -6.49 -31.59 42.33
CA LYS A 125 -6.12 -30.17 42.50
C LYS A 125 -6.68 -29.32 41.37
N THR A 126 -6.90 -28.06 41.67
CA THR A 126 -7.28 -27.05 40.68
C THR A 126 -6.13 -26.08 40.45
N TYR A 127 -6.02 -25.62 39.22
CA TYR A 127 -5.14 -24.53 38.82
C TYR A 127 -6.00 -23.36 38.33
N ARG A 128 -5.64 -22.14 38.70
CA ARG A 128 -6.37 -20.93 38.30
C ARG A 128 -5.76 -20.42 37.01
N MET A 129 -6.54 -20.44 35.93
CA MET A 129 -6.18 -19.92 34.62
C MET A 129 -6.87 -18.57 34.41
N THR A 130 -6.22 -17.68 33.67
CA THR A 130 -6.80 -16.40 33.26
C THR A 130 -7.28 -16.51 31.83
N TYR A 131 -8.51 -16.04 31.57
CA TYR A 131 -9.01 -15.94 30.21
C TYR A 131 -8.28 -14.83 29.46
N SER A 132 -7.98 -15.07 28.19
CA SER A 132 -7.59 -13.99 27.29
C SER A 132 -8.69 -12.94 27.19
N GLN A 133 -8.32 -11.68 27.34
CA GLN A 133 -9.26 -10.54 27.32
C GLN A 133 -9.52 -10.09 25.89
N ASP A 134 -10.79 -9.76 25.61
CA ASP A 134 -11.12 -8.75 24.60
C ASP A 134 -11.22 -7.38 25.32
N GLU A 135 -10.90 -6.27 24.63
CA GLU A 135 -10.70 -4.89 25.16
C GLU A 135 -11.79 -4.36 26.13
N GLU A 136 -12.96 -5.00 26.23
CA GLU A 136 -14.10 -4.60 27.07
C GLU A 136 -14.39 -5.54 28.26
N SER A 137 -13.66 -6.64 28.43
CA SER A 137 -13.97 -7.67 29.42
C SER A 137 -13.14 -7.54 30.70
N LYS A 138 -13.80 -7.58 31.87
CA LYS A 138 -13.11 -7.66 33.18
C LYS A 138 -12.26 -8.94 33.22
N GLU A 139 -11.08 -8.85 33.84
CA GLU A 139 -10.21 -9.99 34.07
C GLU A 139 -10.99 -11.16 34.69
N MET A 140 -11.18 -12.21 33.91
CA MET A 140 -11.96 -13.37 34.29
C MET A 140 -10.99 -14.53 34.53
N THR A 141 -11.10 -15.15 35.70
CA THR A 141 -10.30 -16.32 36.05
C THR A 141 -11.20 -17.55 36.20
N ILE A 142 -10.66 -18.71 35.86
CA ILE A 142 -11.34 -20.00 36.00
C ILE A 142 -10.45 -20.98 36.74
N ALA A 143 -11.01 -21.68 37.71
CA ALA A 143 -10.34 -22.79 38.38
C ALA A 143 -10.63 -24.09 37.61
N LEU A 144 -9.60 -24.70 37.04
CA LEU A 144 -9.70 -25.93 36.26
C LEU A 144 -8.99 -27.08 36.97
N SER A 145 -9.62 -28.25 37.01
CA SER A 145 -9.02 -29.46 37.56
C SER A 145 -7.84 -29.92 36.72
N GLY A 146 -6.77 -30.35 37.37
CA GLY A 146 -5.56 -30.84 36.72
C GLY A 146 -5.80 -32.03 35.78
N LEU A 147 -4.81 -32.29 34.91
CA LEU A 147 -4.87 -33.32 33.88
C LEU A 147 -3.98 -34.53 34.17
N LYS A 148 -3.21 -34.50 35.25
CA LYS A 148 -2.36 -35.62 35.70
C LYS A 148 -3.15 -36.61 36.58
N ASN A 149 -3.07 -37.90 36.26
CA ASN A 149 -3.65 -38.94 37.12
C ASN A 149 -2.84 -39.08 38.41
N ASP A 150 -3.54 -39.25 39.52
CA ASP A 150 -3.04 -39.36 40.90
C ASP A 150 -3.04 -40.80 41.44
N GLY A 151 -3.25 -41.80 40.58
CA GLY A 151 -3.29 -43.21 40.94
C GLY A 151 -1.95 -43.77 41.44
N TYR A 152 -2.02 -44.87 42.19
CA TYR A 152 -0.90 -45.59 42.86
C TYR A 152 0.27 -46.02 41.95
N LEU A 153 0.11 -45.97 40.62
CA LEU A 153 1.17 -46.26 39.64
C LEU A 153 1.71 -45.01 38.92
N GLY A 154 1.38 -43.80 39.40
CA GLY A 154 2.10 -42.55 39.16
C GLY A 154 2.38 -42.14 37.70
N GLY A 155 1.80 -41.03 37.27
CA GLY A 155 2.46 -40.16 36.28
C GLY A 155 1.87 -40.10 34.88
N GLU A 156 0.88 -40.92 34.55
CA GLU A 156 0.20 -40.81 33.25
C GLU A 156 -0.83 -39.67 33.23
N LEU A 157 -1.00 -39.06 32.06
CA LEU A 157 -2.03 -38.06 31.82
C LEU A 157 -3.40 -38.75 31.71
N CYS A 158 -4.46 -38.01 31.98
CA CYS A 158 -5.79 -38.46 31.59
C CYS A 158 -6.03 -38.24 30.11
N ASN A 159 -7.08 -38.85 29.56
CA ASN A 159 -7.46 -38.69 28.15
C ASN A 159 -7.46 -37.22 27.67
N SER A 160 -8.03 -36.28 28.45
CA SER A 160 -7.98 -34.85 28.11
C SER A 160 -6.55 -34.28 28.10
N GLY A 161 -5.69 -34.77 28.98
CA GLY A 161 -4.28 -34.42 29.05
C GLY A 161 -3.48 -34.99 27.88
N ASP A 162 -3.69 -36.25 27.51
CA ASP A 162 -3.04 -36.86 26.34
C ASP A 162 -3.42 -36.13 25.06
N ILE A 163 -4.71 -35.84 24.88
CA ILE A 163 -5.22 -35.07 23.74
C ILE A 163 -4.58 -33.68 23.69
N LEU A 164 -4.50 -32.97 24.83
CA LEU A 164 -3.90 -31.63 24.89
C LEU A 164 -2.40 -31.66 24.59
N ASN A 165 -1.68 -32.59 25.21
CA ASN A 165 -0.24 -32.74 25.07
C ASN A 165 0.14 -33.06 23.62
N ASP A 166 -0.55 -34.03 23.01
CA ASP A 166 -0.26 -34.46 21.64
C ASP A 166 -0.70 -33.44 20.60
N SER A 167 -1.87 -32.82 20.79
CA SER A 167 -2.44 -31.93 19.77
C SER A 167 -1.81 -30.55 19.80
N VAL A 168 -1.40 -30.05 20.99
CA VAL A 168 -0.89 -28.69 21.18
C VAL A 168 0.58 -28.70 21.60
N LEU A 169 0.90 -29.14 22.82
CA LEU A 169 2.24 -28.88 23.38
C LEU A 169 3.38 -29.55 22.58
N LYS A 170 3.28 -30.85 22.29
CA LYS A 170 4.30 -31.56 21.49
C LYS A 170 4.49 -30.93 20.12
N ARG A 171 3.42 -30.41 19.51
CA ARG A 171 3.46 -29.79 18.19
C ARG A 171 4.25 -28.48 18.17
N PHE A 172 4.24 -27.75 19.28
CA PHE A 172 5.07 -26.57 19.48
C PHE A 172 6.42 -26.89 20.15
N ASN A 173 6.80 -28.18 20.23
CA ASN A 173 8.01 -28.66 20.92
C ASN A 173 8.06 -28.24 22.40
N ILE A 174 6.90 -28.19 23.05
CA ILE A 174 6.75 -27.92 24.48
C ILE A 174 6.57 -29.23 25.22
N THR A 175 7.35 -29.39 26.28
CA THR A 175 7.29 -30.51 27.22
C THR A 175 7.18 -29.96 28.64
N THR A 176 6.97 -30.83 29.62
CA THR A 176 7.00 -30.46 31.05
C THR A 176 8.34 -29.84 31.48
N GLN A 177 9.44 -30.17 30.80
CA GLN A 177 10.77 -29.64 31.11
C GLN A 177 11.10 -28.34 30.36
N THR A 178 10.28 -27.94 29.39
CA THR A 178 10.53 -26.72 28.59
C THR A 178 10.48 -25.48 29.50
N SER A 179 11.53 -24.66 29.47
CA SER A 179 11.62 -23.45 30.29
C SER A 179 10.64 -22.36 29.83
N ASN A 180 10.25 -21.47 30.74
CA ASN A 180 9.39 -20.34 30.39
C ASN A 180 10.04 -19.41 29.37
N ALA A 181 11.37 -19.24 29.41
CA ALA A 181 12.10 -18.49 28.38
C ALA A 181 11.88 -19.09 26.99
N ARG A 182 11.96 -20.42 26.86
CA ARG A 182 11.72 -21.09 25.58
C ARG A 182 10.26 -20.97 25.11
N ILE A 183 9.30 -20.99 26.04
CA ILE A 183 7.87 -20.78 25.72
C ILE A 183 7.64 -19.33 25.27
N SER A 184 8.33 -18.37 25.87
CA SER A 184 8.32 -16.96 25.47
C SER A 184 8.86 -16.79 24.04
N ASP A 185 9.97 -17.44 23.69
CA ASP A 185 10.49 -17.44 22.31
C ASP A 185 9.48 -17.99 21.30
N ILE A 186 8.76 -19.07 21.68
CA ILE A 186 7.74 -19.68 20.82
C ILE A 186 6.57 -18.72 20.60
N ALA A 187 6.09 -18.07 21.67
CA ALA A 187 5.03 -17.08 21.58
C ALA A 187 5.46 -15.88 20.73
N GLU A 188 6.68 -15.38 20.92
CA GLU A 188 7.25 -14.32 20.08
C GLU A 188 7.32 -14.74 18.61
N GLN A 189 7.79 -15.95 18.32
CA GLN A 189 7.87 -16.45 16.95
C GLN A 189 6.48 -16.54 16.29
N ILE A 190 5.47 -17.00 17.03
CA ILE A 190 4.08 -17.07 16.53
C ILE A 190 3.57 -15.67 16.17
N CYS A 191 3.72 -14.71 17.08
CA CYS A 191 3.24 -13.34 16.88
C CYS A 191 4.00 -12.59 15.77
N THR A 192 5.33 -12.72 15.73
CA THR A 192 6.18 -12.04 14.73
C THR A 192 5.94 -12.57 13.32
N GLU A 193 5.75 -13.88 13.16
CA GLU A 193 5.42 -14.49 11.86
C GLU A 193 4.07 -13.99 11.33
N HIS A 194 3.06 -13.89 12.20
CA HIS A 194 1.76 -13.31 11.84
C HIS A 194 1.89 -11.82 11.48
N GLN A 195 2.59 -11.04 12.31
CA GLN A 195 2.84 -9.62 12.07
C GLN A 195 3.56 -9.39 10.73
N HIS A 196 4.57 -10.20 10.40
CA HIS A 196 5.27 -10.12 9.13
C HIS A 196 4.34 -10.42 7.96
N THR A 197 3.44 -11.41 8.10
CA THR A 197 2.46 -11.73 7.05
C THR A 197 1.57 -10.53 6.74
N LEU A 198 1.12 -9.80 7.78
CA LEU A 198 0.32 -8.58 7.63
C LEU A 198 1.13 -7.44 6.98
N LEU A 199 2.34 -7.19 7.48
CA LEU A 199 3.23 -6.14 6.95
C LEU A 199 3.59 -6.37 5.47
N VAL A 200 3.86 -7.61 5.08
CA VAL A 200 4.18 -7.96 3.68
C VAL A 200 3.00 -7.63 2.77
N ALA A 201 1.77 -7.94 3.19
CA ALA A 201 0.57 -7.62 2.42
C ALA A 201 0.41 -6.09 2.25
N GLU A 202 0.52 -5.33 3.34
CA GLU A 202 0.43 -3.86 3.31
C GLU A 202 1.51 -3.21 2.44
N LEU A 203 2.77 -3.65 2.58
CA LEU A 203 3.89 -3.14 1.81
C LEU A 203 3.75 -3.50 0.32
N SER A 204 3.24 -4.69 0.01
CA SER A 204 2.98 -5.09 -1.37
C SER A 204 1.91 -4.23 -2.03
N GLU A 205 0.83 -3.90 -1.31
CA GLU A 205 -0.23 -3.02 -1.80
C GLU A 205 0.29 -1.59 -2.03
N LYS A 206 1.03 -1.04 -1.06
CA LYS A 206 1.67 0.28 -1.18
C LYS A 206 2.66 0.33 -2.35
N ASN A 207 3.49 -0.70 -2.52
CA ASN A 207 4.42 -0.77 -3.65
C ASN A 207 3.69 -0.84 -5.00
N ALA A 208 2.61 -1.60 -5.09
CA ALA A 208 1.80 -1.65 -6.31
C ALA A 208 1.19 -0.27 -6.66
N ALA A 209 0.68 0.44 -5.65
CA ALA A 209 0.14 1.79 -5.83
C ALA A 209 1.23 2.79 -6.26
N LEU A 210 2.41 2.76 -5.63
CA LEU A 210 3.54 3.62 -5.97
C LEU A 210 4.07 3.33 -7.38
N ASN A 211 4.18 2.06 -7.77
CA ASN A 211 4.61 1.68 -9.12
C ASN A 211 3.64 2.20 -10.19
N LYS A 212 2.33 2.14 -9.92
CA LYS A 212 1.32 2.71 -10.82
C LYS A 212 1.49 4.22 -10.96
N LEU A 213 1.62 4.93 -9.83
CA LEU A 213 1.83 6.39 -9.83
C LEU A 213 3.11 6.78 -10.57
N ASN A 214 4.22 6.07 -10.34
CA ASN A 214 5.48 6.32 -11.04
C ASN A 214 5.33 6.13 -12.55
N SER A 215 4.63 5.08 -12.99
CA SER A 215 4.38 4.84 -14.41
C SER A 215 3.51 5.94 -15.04
N GLU A 216 2.53 6.49 -14.31
CA GLU A 216 1.71 7.61 -14.79
C GLU A 216 2.55 8.89 -14.90
N GLN A 217 3.42 9.16 -13.92
CA GLN A 217 4.33 10.31 -13.93
C GLN A 217 5.38 10.22 -15.04
N GLU A 218 5.92 9.03 -15.33
CA GLU A 218 6.86 8.80 -16.43
C GLU A 218 6.20 9.10 -17.78
N GLN A 219 4.95 8.66 -17.99
CA GLN A 219 4.19 8.97 -19.21
C GLN A 219 3.92 10.46 -19.36
N GLU A 220 3.54 11.15 -18.28
CA GLU A 220 3.32 12.59 -18.29
C GLU A 220 4.60 13.38 -18.60
N LEU A 221 5.73 12.96 -18.01
CA LEU A 221 7.05 13.54 -18.30
C LEU A 221 7.46 13.35 -19.76
N GLU A 222 7.19 12.18 -20.34
CA GLU A 222 7.49 11.92 -21.75
C GLU A 222 6.64 12.81 -22.68
N LEU A 223 5.35 12.98 -22.38
CA LEU A 223 4.47 13.90 -23.10
C LEU A 223 4.97 15.34 -23.03
N LEU A 224 5.24 15.85 -21.82
CA LEU A 224 5.77 17.21 -21.62
C LEU A 224 7.12 17.41 -22.31
N SER A 225 8.00 16.40 -22.29
CA SER A 225 9.28 16.46 -23.01
C SER A 225 9.08 16.58 -24.52
N THR A 226 8.09 15.88 -25.06
CA THR A 226 7.76 15.90 -26.49
C THR A 226 7.17 17.24 -26.89
N GLU A 227 6.25 17.79 -26.10
CA GLU A 227 5.67 19.12 -26.29
C GLU A 227 6.72 20.22 -26.22
N ASN A 228 7.64 20.17 -25.24
CA ASN A 228 8.74 21.13 -25.14
C ASN A 228 9.66 21.08 -26.37
N LYS A 229 10.02 19.89 -26.86
CA LYS A 229 10.82 19.75 -28.09
C LYS A 229 10.11 20.33 -29.31
N GLU A 230 8.79 20.18 -29.39
CA GLU A 230 8.00 20.75 -30.49
C GLU A 230 7.92 22.28 -30.38
N ALA A 231 7.70 22.81 -29.18
CA ALA A 231 7.70 24.25 -28.91
C ALA A 231 9.05 24.89 -29.23
N GLU A 232 10.16 24.24 -28.84
CA GLU A 232 11.52 24.70 -29.14
C GLU A 232 11.79 24.73 -30.65
N LYS A 233 11.38 23.68 -31.39
CA LYS A 233 11.46 23.67 -32.87
C LYS A 233 10.66 24.81 -33.50
N LYS A 234 9.44 25.06 -33.02
CA LYS A 234 8.59 26.17 -33.51
C LYS A 234 9.27 27.51 -33.25
N LEU A 235 9.79 27.72 -32.04
CA LEU A 235 10.51 28.93 -31.65
C LEU A 235 11.74 29.16 -32.55
N LEU A 236 12.59 28.15 -32.74
CA LEU A 236 13.76 28.24 -33.62
C LEU A 236 13.37 28.60 -35.07
N SER A 237 12.29 28.01 -35.60
CA SER A 237 11.79 28.34 -36.93
C SER A 237 11.30 29.79 -37.03
N PHE A 238 10.65 30.28 -35.97
CA PHE A 238 10.12 31.64 -35.90
C PHE A 238 11.26 32.66 -35.83
N THR A 239 12.25 32.43 -34.96
CA THR A 239 13.44 33.27 -34.85
C THR A 239 14.23 33.32 -36.16
N ALA A 240 14.32 32.22 -36.91
CA ALA A 240 14.95 32.20 -38.23
C ALA A 240 14.20 33.06 -39.25
N LYS A 241 12.85 32.99 -39.25
CA LYS A 241 12.00 33.85 -40.10
C LYS A 241 12.14 35.32 -39.73
N GLU A 242 12.14 35.66 -38.44
CA GLU A 242 12.35 37.04 -37.97
C GLU A 242 13.71 37.59 -38.42
N ARG A 243 14.79 36.84 -38.23
CA ARG A 243 16.13 37.25 -38.70
C ARG A 243 16.15 37.53 -40.20
N THR A 244 15.49 36.68 -40.99
CA THR A 244 15.39 36.85 -42.43
C THR A 244 14.60 38.11 -42.78
N ALA A 245 13.46 38.33 -42.13
CA ALA A 245 12.62 39.51 -42.34
C ALA A 245 13.36 40.82 -41.98
N ILE A 246 14.10 40.83 -40.87
CA ILE A 246 14.96 41.96 -40.47
C ILE A 246 16.01 42.23 -41.54
N TYR A 247 16.69 41.20 -42.05
CA TYR A 247 17.73 41.34 -43.07
C TYR A 247 17.18 41.90 -44.40
N VAL A 248 16.04 41.38 -44.86
CA VAL A 248 15.34 41.90 -46.05
C VAL A 248 14.92 43.36 -45.86
N SER A 249 14.37 43.69 -44.68
CA SER A 249 13.95 45.05 -44.35
C SER A 249 15.13 46.03 -44.36
N TYR A 250 16.30 45.60 -43.85
CA TYR A 250 17.53 46.38 -43.89
C TYR A 250 18.00 46.66 -45.33
N ILE A 251 17.96 45.65 -46.22
CA ILE A 251 18.30 45.82 -47.63
C ILE A 251 17.35 46.83 -48.30
N LEU A 252 16.04 46.67 -48.10
CA LEU A 252 15.05 47.58 -48.66
C LEU A 252 15.23 49.00 -48.16
N PHE A 253 15.51 49.17 -46.87
CA PHE A 253 15.82 50.46 -46.27
C PHE A 253 17.04 51.11 -46.93
N LYS A 254 18.14 50.37 -47.13
CA LYS A 254 19.33 50.86 -47.84
C LYS A 254 19.05 51.25 -49.29
N GLN A 255 18.22 50.48 -49.99
CA GLN A 255 17.81 50.83 -51.36
C GLN A 255 16.95 52.09 -51.42
N MET A 256 16.02 52.27 -50.47
CA MET A 256 15.24 53.50 -50.37
C MET A 256 16.11 54.72 -50.08
N GLN A 257 17.03 54.61 -49.12
CA GLN A 257 17.96 55.69 -48.78
C GLN A 257 18.78 56.14 -50.00
N ALA A 258 19.30 55.19 -50.79
CA ALA A 258 20.04 55.51 -52.02
C ALA A 258 19.16 56.13 -53.12
N LYS A 259 17.87 55.76 -53.20
CA LYS A 259 16.92 56.39 -54.14
C LYS A 259 16.57 57.81 -53.70
N GLU A 260 16.35 58.03 -52.40
CA GLU A 260 16.08 59.32 -51.81
C GLU A 260 17.26 60.28 -52.04
N GLU A 261 18.51 59.85 -51.79
CA GLU A 261 19.71 60.64 -52.10
C GLU A 261 19.81 61.02 -53.58
N LYS A 262 19.48 60.08 -54.49
CA LYS A 262 19.43 60.38 -55.93
C LYS A 262 18.34 61.39 -56.27
N GLN A 263 17.14 61.25 -55.71
CA GLN A 263 16.06 62.22 -55.90
C GLN A 263 16.45 63.60 -55.36
N GLN A 264 17.10 63.67 -54.21
CA GLN A 264 17.58 64.92 -53.62
C GLN A 264 18.54 65.64 -54.57
N LYS A 265 19.50 64.92 -55.17
CA LYS A 265 20.42 65.48 -56.18
C LYS A 265 19.70 65.96 -57.44
N VAL A 266 18.68 65.23 -57.90
CA VAL A 266 17.87 65.66 -59.06
C VAL A 266 17.08 66.93 -58.72
N ILE A 267 16.49 67.01 -57.53
CA ILE A 267 15.79 68.21 -57.06
C ILE A 267 16.75 69.39 -56.98
N GLU A 268 17.95 69.21 -56.44
CA GLU A 268 18.98 70.25 -56.35
C GLU A 268 19.41 70.74 -57.74
N GLN A 269 19.64 69.81 -58.69
CA GLN A 269 19.90 70.15 -60.09
C GLN A 269 18.75 70.96 -60.71
N GLN A 270 17.51 70.50 -60.53
CA GLN A 270 16.32 71.21 -61.02
C GLN A 270 16.18 72.60 -60.40
N GLN A 271 16.46 72.75 -59.10
CA GLN A 271 16.46 74.05 -58.43
C GLN A 271 17.51 74.99 -59.01
N ASN A 272 18.73 74.50 -59.26
CA ASN A 272 19.78 75.28 -59.91
C ASN A 272 19.36 75.71 -61.33
N THR A 273 18.83 74.80 -62.14
CA THR A 273 18.34 75.12 -63.49
C THR A 273 17.18 76.13 -63.45
N ILE A 274 16.24 75.99 -62.51
CA ILE A 274 15.17 76.97 -62.30
C ILE A 274 15.76 78.33 -61.93
N GLY A 275 16.80 78.37 -61.09
CA GLY A 275 17.54 79.58 -60.73
C GLY A 275 18.17 80.26 -61.95
N GLU A 276 18.89 79.49 -62.77
CA GLU A 276 19.50 79.97 -64.02
C GLU A 276 18.44 80.49 -65.00
N LEU A 277 17.35 79.74 -65.22
CA LEU A 277 16.26 80.18 -66.09
C LEU A 277 15.57 81.44 -65.56
N ARG A 278 15.37 81.57 -64.24
CA ARG A 278 14.83 82.79 -63.63
C ARG A 278 15.77 83.98 -63.84
N GLN A 279 17.08 83.77 -63.73
CA GLN A 279 18.08 84.80 -64.01
C GLN A 279 18.04 85.21 -65.50
N GLN A 280 18.00 84.26 -66.43
CA GLN A 280 17.86 84.54 -67.86
C GLN A 280 16.56 85.28 -68.18
N ILE A 281 15.43 84.91 -67.56
CA ILE A 281 14.16 85.64 -67.70
C ILE A 281 14.30 87.07 -67.18
N SER A 282 15.00 87.28 -66.05
CA SER A 282 15.29 88.61 -65.50
C SER A 282 16.18 89.45 -66.43
N GLU A 283 17.20 88.84 -67.03
CA GLU A 283 18.10 89.48 -67.99
C GLU A 283 17.36 89.83 -69.30
N LEU A 284 16.50 88.94 -69.81
CA LEU A 284 15.67 89.19 -70.99
C LEU A 284 14.64 90.30 -70.73
N THR A 285 14.00 90.32 -69.55
CA THR A 285 13.09 91.40 -69.15
C THR A 285 13.81 92.74 -68.88
N HIS A 286 15.09 92.74 -68.48
CA HIS A 286 15.91 93.95 -68.40
C HIS A 286 16.43 94.42 -69.78
N SER A 287 16.73 93.49 -70.70
CA SER A 287 17.15 93.80 -72.08
C SER A 287 16.00 94.36 -72.94
N GLY A 288 14.75 94.12 -72.55
CA GLY A 288 13.58 94.81 -73.08
C GLY A 288 13.41 96.27 -72.64
N SER A 289 14.26 96.81 -71.75
CA SER A 289 14.09 98.17 -71.20
C SER A 289 15.03 99.25 -71.76
N LYS A 290 15.86 98.94 -72.76
CA LYS A 290 16.69 99.94 -73.45
C LYS A 290 16.43 99.99 -74.96
N SER A 291 15.53 100.91 -75.33
CA SER A 291 15.54 101.76 -76.53
C SER A 291 15.91 101.10 -77.87
N SER A 292 14.91 100.85 -78.71
CA SER A 292 15.07 101.08 -80.15
C SER A 292 14.07 102.15 -80.63
N ASN A 293 14.53 103.39 -80.55
CA ASN A 293 14.08 104.45 -81.45
C ASN A 293 14.43 104.06 -82.88
N HIS A 294 13.46 103.55 -83.64
CA HIS A 294 13.53 103.52 -85.11
C HIS A 294 12.34 104.28 -85.72
N ARG A 295 12.65 105.55 -86.03
CA ARG A 295 12.04 106.47 -87.00
C ARG A 295 12.74 106.17 -88.34
N PHE A 296 12.20 106.14 -89.56
CA PHE A 296 11.02 106.68 -90.26
C PHE A 296 10.78 105.73 -91.47
N TYR A 297 9.64 105.70 -92.17
CA TYR A 297 9.31 106.62 -93.27
C TYR A 297 7.84 106.46 -93.71
N THR A 298 7.15 107.59 -93.78
CA THR A 298 6.02 107.84 -94.67
C THR A 298 6.56 108.34 -96.03
N PRO A 299 5.87 108.00 -97.13
CA PRO A 299 5.76 108.89 -98.28
C PRO A 299 4.30 109.35 -98.50
N ALA A 300 4.13 110.65 -98.77
CA ALA A 300 2.99 111.24 -99.47
C ALA A 300 2.98 110.74 -100.94
N ILE A 301 1.86 110.58 -101.64
CA ILE A 301 0.69 111.43 -101.92
C ILE A 301 -0.57 110.55 -101.95
#